data_AF-A0A6G0TY48-F1
#
_entry.id   AF-A0A6G0TY48-F1
#
_cell.length_a   1.000
_cell.length_b   1.000
_cell.length_c   1.000
_cell.angle_alpha   90.00
_cell.angle_beta   90.00
_cell.angle_gamma   90.00
#
_symmetry.space_group_name_H-M   'P 1'
#
loop_
_entity.id
_entity.type
_entity.pdbx_description
1 polymer ?
#
loop_
_entity_poly.entity_id
_entity_poly.type
_entity_poly.pdbx_seq_one_letter_code
_entity_poly.pdbx_strand_id
1 'polypeptide(L)'
;MTLLSIHKHDVFEFTSLIIIGCYELTIIGPFISILWRVFFDNQLSIILYKLEKMHKKLIRLNLVGLIKTKRNWYLIVGIIVNIIANIITPLLFRITISSAKTIKILNVVQWEYLNACAFFEYILLILYILQMLYMINDNILERKSCLSTLKDMYMEIIECLNHVNRSIYGMPVIVGFIAGTIGDIIILLYSNLLFPEDSINDIYHIVLATIELLVKIANLIVLYGIGHFTEQEVFK
;
A
#
# COMPACT_ATOMS: atom_id res chain seq x y z
N MET A 1 32.11 -32.77 16.26
CA MET A 1 31.55 -31.68 17.10
C MET A 1 31.93 -30.28 16.58
N THR A 2 33.02 -30.13 15.83
CA THR A 2 33.50 -28.86 15.24
C THR A 2 32.78 -28.44 13.95
N LEU A 3 32.37 -29.38 13.09
CA LEU A 3 31.68 -29.05 11.83
C LEU A 3 30.27 -28.44 12.07
N LEU A 4 29.60 -28.85 13.14
CA LEU A 4 28.28 -28.34 13.52
C LEU A 4 28.35 -26.95 14.17
N SER A 5 29.48 -26.58 14.78
CA SER A 5 29.68 -25.24 15.36
C SER A 5 30.10 -24.21 14.31
N ILE A 6 30.92 -24.62 13.34
CA ILE A 6 31.29 -23.78 12.18
C ILE A 6 30.03 -23.47 11.36
N HIS A 7 29.23 -24.50 11.05
CA HIS A 7 28.00 -24.31 10.26
C HIS A 7 26.96 -23.45 10.98
N LYS A 8 26.89 -23.51 12.32
CA LYS A 8 26.06 -22.60 13.12
C LYS A 8 26.57 -21.16 13.03
N HIS A 9 27.88 -20.93 13.14
CA HIS A 9 28.46 -19.60 13.10
C HIS A 9 28.22 -18.92 11.74
N ASP A 10 28.44 -19.64 10.65
CA ASP A 10 28.22 -19.13 9.28
C ASP A 10 26.74 -18.82 9.03
N VAL A 11 25.83 -19.67 9.54
CA VAL A 11 24.38 -19.44 9.46
C VAL A 11 23.97 -18.21 10.27
N PHE A 12 24.56 -17.98 11.45
CA PHE A 12 24.28 -16.79 12.26
C PHE A 12 24.79 -15.50 11.62
N GLU A 13 25.95 -15.51 10.97
CA GLU A 13 26.48 -14.35 10.24
C GLU A 13 25.63 -13.99 9.03
N PHE A 14 25.26 -14.97 8.22
CA PHE A 14 24.39 -14.76 7.06
C PHE A 14 23.00 -14.28 7.46
N THR A 15 22.43 -14.86 8.53
CA THR A 15 21.12 -14.48 9.04
C THR A 15 21.14 -13.07 9.63
N SER A 16 22.21 -12.70 10.33
CA SER A 16 22.41 -11.34 10.85
C SER A 16 22.52 -10.32 9.72
N LEU A 17 23.21 -10.64 8.63
CA LEU A 17 23.31 -9.78 7.45
C LEU A 17 21.95 -9.59 6.76
N ILE A 18 21.13 -10.65 6.65
CA ILE A 18 19.76 -10.55 6.13
C ILE A 18 18.90 -9.63 7.00
N ILE A 19 18.98 -9.76 8.34
CA ILE A 19 18.18 -8.94 9.26
C ILE A 19 18.60 -7.48 9.21
N ILE A 20 19.90 -7.21 9.16
CA ILE A 20 20.43 -5.84 9.00
C ILE A 20 19.94 -5.26 7.68
N GLY A 21 20.00 -6.01 6.58
CA GLY A 21 19.47 -5.59 5.28
C GLY A 21 17.97 -5.33 5.31
N CYS A 22 17.19 -6.18 5.99
CA CYS A 22 15.75 -5.96 6.17
C CYS A 22 15.48 -4.68 6.97
N TYR A 23 16.24 -4.45 8.04
CA TYR A 23 16.11 -3.26 8.88
C TYR A 23 16.43 -1.98 8.12
N GLU A 24 17.47 -2.01 7.29
CA GLU A 24 17.82 -0.91 6.38
C GLU A 24 16.70 -0.67 5.35
N LEU A 25 16.13 -1.73 4.77
CA LEU A 25 15.00 -1.61 3.83
C LEU A 25 13.75 -1.01 4.48
N THR A 26 13.44 -1.39 5.72
CA THR A 26 12.35 -0.80 6.51
C THR A 26 12.54 0.70 6.74
N ILE A 27 13.78 1.18 6.86
CA ILE A 27 14.10 2.60 7.08
C ILE A 27 14.16 3.38 5.75
N ILE A 28 14.79 2.81 4.75
CA ILE A 28 15.00 3.43 3.43
C ILE A 28 13.66 3.62 2.71
N GLY A 29 12.73 2.68 2.87
CA GLY A 29 11.44 2.74 2.19
C GLY A 29 10.60 3.99 2.51
N PRO A 30 10.28 4.28 3.77
CA PRO A 30 9.60 5.51 4.18
C PRO A 30 10.35 6.78 3.79
N PHE A 31 11.68 6.77 3.88
CA PHE A 31 12.51 7.90 3.50
C PHE A 31 12.39 8.22 2.00
N ILE A 32 12.49 7.20 1.15
CA ILE A 32 12.28 7.35 -0.31
C ILE A 32 10.85 7.82 -0.59
N SER A 33 9.84 7.26 0.08
CA SER A 33 8.43 7.65 -0.08
C SER A 33 8.20 9.14 0.18
N ILE A 34 8.81 9.69 1.24
CA ILE A 34 8.68 11.11 1.59
C ILE A 34 9.45 12.01 0.64
N LEU A 35 10.68 11.65 0.27
CA LEU A 35 11.40 12.37 -0.77
C LEU A 35 10.60 12.39 -2.07
N TRP A 36 9.97 11.26 -2.43
CA TRP A 36 9.16 11.15 -3.63
C TRP A 36 7.96 12.11 -3.62
N ARG A 37 7.23 12.21 -2.49
CA ARG A 37 6.11 13.17 -2.37
C ARG A 37 6.53 14.61 -2.68
N VAL A 38 7.68 15.04 -2.15
CA VAL A 38 8.18 16.41 -2.37
C VAL A 38 8.35 16.72 -3.86
N PHE A 39 8.75 15.74 -4.68
CA PHE A 39 8.94 15.94 -6.12
C PHE A 39 7.65 15.77 -6.95
N PHE A 40 6.71 14.96 -6.50
CA PHE A 40 5.56 14.54 -7.31
C PHE A 40 4.22 15.16 -6.92
N ASP A 41 4.13 15.92 -5.82
CA ASP A 41 2.90 16.62 -5.39
C ASP A 41 2.32 17.53 -6.48
N ASN A 42 3.17 18.27 -7.20
CA ASN A 42 2.71 19.14 -8.29
C ASN A 42 2.14 18.31 -9.46
N GLN A 43 2.77 17.18 -9.79
CA GLN A 43 2.27 16.27 -10.83
C GLN A 43 0.96 15.60 -10.41
N LEU A 44 0.83 15.22 -9.15
CA LEU A 44 -0.39 14.67 -8.58
C LEU A 44 -1.54 15.67 -8.66
N SER A 45 -1.30 16.94 -8.31
CA SER A 45 -2.31 18.01 -8.45
C SER A 45 -2.81 18.16 -9.89
N ILE A 46 -1.89 18.13 -10.87
CA ILE A 46 -2.25 18.19 -12.29
C ILE A 46 -3.14 17.02 -12.70
N ILE A 47 -2.81 15.79 -12.27
CA ILE A 47 -3.63 14.61 -12.57
C ILE A 47 -5.00 14.72 -11.90
N LEU A 48 -5.06 15.06 -10.61
CA LEU A 48 -6.32 15.22 -9.89
C LEU A 48 -7.23 16.24 -10.58
N TYR A 49 -6.67 17.36 -11.05
CA TYR A 49 -7.42 18.36 -11.82
C TYR A 49 -7.95 17.80 -13.15
N LYS A 50 -7.15 17.02 -13.89
CA LYS A 50 -7.61 16.36 -15.13
C LYS A 50 -8.73 15.36 -14.86
N LEU A 51 -8.57 14.52 -13.84
CA LEU A 51 -9.57 13.54 -13.43
C LEU A 51 -10.88 14.21 -13.00
N GLU A 52 -10.81 15.28 -12.21
CA GLU A 52 -11.98 16.06 -11.79
C GLU A 52 -12.73 16.66 -13.01
N LYS A 53 -11.98 17.21 -13.97
CA LYS A 53 -12.55 17.76 -15.21
C LYS A 53 -13.27 16.68 -16.01
N MET A 54 -12.71 15.47 -16.10
CA MET A 54 -13.35 14.34 -16.77
C MET A 54 -14.58 13.83 -16.02
N HIS A 55 -14.51 13.74 -14.70
CA HIS A 55 -15.64 13.37 -13.86
C HIS A 55 -16.81 14.35 -14.03
N LYS A 56 -16.53 15.66 -14.05
CA LYS A 56 -17.52 16.70 -14.35
C LYS A 56 -18.14 16.54 -15.75
N LYS A 57 -17.36 16.15 -16.76
CA LYS A 57 -17.90 15.83 -18.10
C LYS A 57 -18.83 14.60 -18.06
N LEU A 58 -18.45 13.54 -17.35
CA LEU A 58 -19.27 12.34 -17.18
C LEU A 58 -20.62 12.65 -16.50
N ILE A 59 -20.61 13.51 -15.47
CA ILE A 59 -21.83 14.01 -14.82
C ILE A 59 -22.72 14.76 -15.82
N ARG A 60 -22.16 15.68 -16.60
CA ARG A 60 -22.92 16.47 -17.59
C ARG A 60 -23.56 15.61 -18.67
N LEU A 61 -22.92 14.51 -19.03
CA LEU A 61 -23.46 13.55 -20.00
C LEU A 61 -24.55 12.63 -19.39
N ASN A 62 -24.89 12.81 -18.12
CA ASN A 62 -25.83 11.99 -17.35
C ASN A 62 -25.43 10.50 -17.32
N LEU A 63 -24.12 10.23 -17.43
CA LEU A 63 -23.54 8.89 -17.48
C LEU A 63 -23.18 8.34 -16.10
N VAL A 64 -23.36 9.16 -15.06
CA VAL A 64 -23.20 8.77 -13.65
C VAL A 64 -24.47 8.05 -13.20
N GLY A 65 -24.73 6.88 -13.80
CA GLY A 65 -25.73 5.96 -13.29
C GLY A 65 -25.28 5.38 -11.94
N LEU A 66 -26.24 4.93 -11.13
CA LEU A 66 -25.98 4.13 -9.93
C LEU A 66 -25.15 2.91 -10.32
N ILE A 67 -23.85 2.97 -10.04
CA ILE A 67 -22.90 1.88 -10.23
C ILE A 67 -23.48 0.63 -9.57
N LYS A 68 -23.46 -0.51 -10.27
CA LYS A 68 -23.78 -1.83 -9.68
C LYS A 68 -22.79 -2.13 -8.55
N THR A 69 -23.12 -1.64 -7.36
CA THR A 69 -22.31 -1.53 -6.14
C THR A 69 -22.03 -2.86 -5.45
N LYS A 70 -22.62 -3.97 -5.90
CA LYS A 70 -22.51 -5.27 -5.20
C LYS A 70 -21.08 -5.83 -5.14
N ARG A 71 -20.23 -5.58 -6.16
CA ARG A 71 -18.85 -6.11 -6.19
C ARG A 71 -17.82 -5.17 -5.53
N ASN A 72 -18.08 -3.86 -5.53
CA ASN A 72 -17.17 -2.86 -4.94
C ASN A 72 -17.28 -2.75 -3.42
N TRP A 73 -18.42 -3.12 -2.81
CA TRP A 73 -18.63 -2.93 -1.37
C TRP A 73 -17.64 -3.71 -0.51
N TYR A 74 -17.35 -4.97 -0.84
CA TYR A 74 -16.38 -5.79 -0.10
C TYR A 74 -14.96 -5.23 -0.17
N LEU A 75 -14.57 -4.68 -1.32
CA LEU A 75 -13.29 -4.02 -1.51
C LEU A 75 -13.19 -2.74 -0.69
N ILE A 76 -14.24 -1.90 -0.72
CA ILE A 76 -14.30 -0.65 0.04
C ILE A 76 -14.29 -0.92 1.54
N VAL A 77 -15.13 -1.86 2.02
CA VAL A 77 -15.17 -2.25 3.44
C VAL A 77 -13.83 -2.85 3.87
N GLY A 78 -13.23 -3.73 3.06
CA GLY A 78 -11.92 -4.31 3.34
C GLY A 78 -10.82 -3.24 3.46
N ILE A 79 -10.82 -2.25 2.57
CA ILE A 79 -9.88 -1.12 2.63
C ILE A 79 -10.11 -0.29 3.89
N ILE A 80 -11.37 0.03 4.24
CA ILE A 80 -11.68 0.79 5.46
C ILE A 80 -11.21 0.05 6.71
N VAL A 81 -11.50 -1.25 6.82
CA VAL A 81 -11.04 -2.08 7.95
C VAL A 81 -9.52 -2.10 8.01
N ASN A 82 -8.86 -2.22 6.86
CA ASN A 82 -7.40 -2.21 6.77
C ASN A 82 -6.79 -0.85 7.15
N ILE A 83 -7.44 0.27 6.80
CA ILE A 83 -7.04 1.61 7.27
C ILE A 83 -7.13 1.69 8.79
N ILE A 84 -8.27 1.26 9.35
CA ILE A 84 -8.50 1.27 10.79
C ILE A 84 -7.44 0.43 11.51
N ALA A 85 -7.13 -0.77 11.00
CA ALA A 85 -6.11 -1.64 11.57
C ALA A 85 -4.70 -1.01 11.49
N ASN A 86 -4.32 -0.42 10.35
CA ASN A 86 -3.03 0.26 10.18
C ASN A 86 -2.89 1.52 11.07
N ILE A 87 -4.00 2.13 11.52
CA ILE A 87 -3.97 3.26 12.45
C ILE A 87 -3.95 2.79 13.91
N ILE A 88 -4.76 1.80 14.26
CA ILE A 88 -4.93 1.33 15.64
C ILE A 88 -3.70 0.55 16.13
N THR A 89 -3.11 -0.31 15.31
CA THR A 89 -1.95 -1.14 15.69
C THR A 89 -0.76 -0.31 16.19
N PRO A 90 -0.27 0.73 15.47
CA PRO A 90 0.83 1.56 15.96
C PRO A 90 0.45 2.41 17.18
N LEU A 91 -0.82 2.81 17.31
CA LEU A 91 -1.31 3.54 18.48
C LEU A 91 -1.32 2.65 19.74
N LEU A 92 -1.75 1.39 19.63
CA LEU A 92 -1.72 0.43 20.72
C LEU A 92 -0.28 0.13 21.14
N PHE A 93 0.61 -0.10 20.17
CA PHE A 93 2.04 -0.33 20.43
C PHE A 93 2.69 0.84 21.20
N ARG A 94 2.32 2.08 20.86
CA ARG A 94 2.78 3.30 21.55
C ARG A 94 2.32 3.40 23.00
N ILE A 95 1.14 2.87 23.33
CA ILE A 95 0.60 2.88 24.69
C ILE A 95 1.31 1.83 25.55
N THR A 96 1.67 0.67 24.98
CA THR A 96 2.33 -0.42 25.70
C THR A 96 3.80 -0.13 26.02
N ILE A 97 4.52 0.62 25.15
CA ILE A 97 5.94 0.98 25.36
C ILE A 97 6.05 2.33 26.07
N SER A 98 5.67 2.35 27.36
CA SER A 98 5.78 3.53 28.24
C SER A 98 7.04 3.48 29.12
N SER A 99 8.22 3.24 28.55
CA SER A 99 9.50 3.49 29.24
C SER A 99 10.58 4.05 28.30
N ALA A 100 11.56 4.74 28.88
CA ALA A 100 12.46 5.78 28.33
C ALA A 100 13.26 5.53 27.02
N LYS A 101 13.02 4.44 26.27
CA LYS A 101 13.52 4.24 24.87
C LYS A 101 12.68 5.03 23.83
N THR A 102 12.03 6.10 24.26
CA THR A 102 10.89 6.76 23.61
C THR A 102 11.22 7.57 22.36
N ILE A 103 12.44 8.08 22.16
CA ILE A 103 12.72 9.01 21.04
C ILE A 103 13.01 8.25 19.73
N LYS A 104 13.78 7.16 19.77
CA LYS A 104 14.08 6.37 18.55
C LYS A 104 12.85 5.61 18.03
N ILE A 105 12.06 5.04 18.94
CA ILE A 105 10.85 4.27 18.60
C ILE A 105 9.74 5.21 18.07
N LEU A 106 9.62 6.43 18.63
CA LEU A 106 8.63 7.41 18.18
C LEU A 106 8.86 7.83 16.72
N ASN A 107 10.11 7.98 16.30
CA ASN A 107 10.42 8.28 14.90
C ASN A 107 9.98 7.12 14.00
N VAL A 108 10.37 5.88 14.29
CA VAL A 108 10.03 4.70 13.47
C VAL A 108 8.52 4.55 13.26
N VAL A 109 7.73 4.68 14.34
CA VAL A 109 6.26 4.58 14.29
C VAL A 109 5.63 5.72 13.47
N GLN A 110 6.21 6.93 13.51
CA GLN A 110 5.76 8.05 12.68
C GLN A 110 6.03 7.82 11.18
N TRP A 111 7.16 7.20 10.84
CA TRP A 111 7.51 6.88 9.45
C TRP A 111 6.58 5.82 8.85
N GLU A 112 6.21 4.79 9.62
CA GLU A 112 5.26 3.77 9.18
C GLU A 112 3.85 4.35 8.92
N TYR A 113 3.38 5.25 9.79
CA TYR A 113 2.10 5.92 9.61
C TYR A 113 2.05 6.73 8.31
N LEU A 114 3.10 7.51 8.03
CA LEU A 114 3.19 8.30 6.80
C LEU A 114 3.22 7.41 5.55
N ASN A 115 3.91 6.27 5.63
CA ASN A 115 3.96 5.30 4.53
C ASN A 115 2.59 4.64 4.30
N ALA A 116 1.87 4.29 5.36
CA ALA A 116 0.50 3.78 5.27
C ALA A 116 -0.45 4.80 4.63
N CYS A 117 -0.36 6.08 5.01
CA CYS A 117 -1.16 7.14 4.38
C CYS A 117 -0.88 7.26 2.88
N ALA A 118 0.39 7.23 2.46
CA ALA A 118 0.75 7.28 1.04
C ALA A 118 0.25 6.05 0.28
N PHE A 119 0.31 4.86 0.89
CA PHE A 119 -0.26 3.65 0.32
C PHE A 119 -1.77 3.76 0.13
N PHE A 120 -2.52 4.20 1.14
CA PHE A 120 -3.97 4.33 1.00
C PHE A 120 -4.39 5.41 0.01
N GLU A 121 -3.65 6.52 -0.05
CA GLU A 121 -3.88 7.55 -1.06
C GLU A 121 -3.72 6.99 -2.48
N TYR A 122 -2.66 6.21 -2.72
CA TYR A 122 -2.47 5.50 -3.99
C TYR A 122 -3.65 4.58 -4.31
N ILE A 123 -4.02 3.70 -3.37
CA ILE A 123 -5.09 2.73 -3.56
C ILE A 123 -6.42 3.43 -3.87
N LEU A 124 -6.75 4.49 -3.15
CA LEU A 124 -7.97 5.28 -3.39
C LEU A 124 -7.95 5.95 -4.76
N LEU A 125 -6.80 6.50 -5.19
CA LEU A 125 -6.66 7.14 -6.48
C LEU A 125 -6.85 6.14 -7.63
N ILE A 126 -6.25 4.95 -7.54
CA ILE A 126 -6.42 3.90 -8.55
C ILE A 126 -7.86 3.44 -8.61
N LEU A 127 -8.50 3.19 -7.47
CA LEU A 127 -9.92 2.81 -7.44
C LEU A 127 -10.82 3.86 -8.07
N TYR A 128 -10.55 5.14 -7.82
CA TYR A 128 -11.28 6.24 -8.44
C TYR A 128 -11.10 6.25 -9.97
N ILE A 129 -9.88 6.07 -10.46
CA ILE A 129 -9.58 5.97 -11.89
C ILE A 129 -10.30 4.77 -12.52
N LEU A 130 -10.22 3.59 -11.90
CA LEU A 130 -10.91 2.38 -12.37
C LEU A 130 -12.42 2.55 -12.39
N GLN A 131 -12.99 3.26 -11.40
CA GLN A 131 -14.40 3.57 -11.38
C GLN A 131 -14.80 4.43 -12.59
N MET A 132 -13.99 5.41 -12.97
CA MET A 132 -14.26 6.20 -14.18
C MET A 132 -14.10 5.40 -15.47
N LEU A 133 -13.09 4.53 -15.57
CA LEU A 133 -12.94 3.62 -16.71
C LEU A 133 -14.15 2.70 -16.84
N TYR A 134 -14.61 2.12 -15.73
CA TYR A 134 -15.80 1.27 -15.70
C TYR A 134 -17.03 2.03 -16.22
N MET A 135 -17.26 3.26 -15.74
CA MET A 135 -18.38 4.10 -16.23
C MET A 135 -18.28 4.36 -17.74
N ILE A 136 -17.09 4.62 -18.26
CA ILE A 136 -16.92 4.85 -19.70
C ILE A 136 -17.16 3.56 -20.49
N ASN A 137 -16.58 2.44 -20.08
CA ASN A 137 -16.71 1.14 -20.76
C ASN A 137 -18.17 0.66 -20.80
N ASP A 138 -18.90 0.77 -19.70
CA ASP A 138 -20.32 0.37 -19.63
C ASP A 138 -21.16 1.20 -20.62
N ASN A 139 -20.90 2.52 -20.71
CA ASN A 139 -21.61 3.40 -21.62
C ASN A 139 -21.21 3.25 -23.10
N ILE A 140 -19.98 2.83 -23.40
CA ILE A 140 -19.56 2.42 -24.75
C ILE A 140 -20.33 1.16 -25.18
N LEU A 141 -20.42 0.17 -24.30
CA LEU A 141 -21.13 -1.09 -24.56
C LEU A 141 -22.63 -0.88 -24.77
N GLU A 142 -23.25 0.00 -23.98
CA GLU A 142 -24.68 0.30 -24.08
C GLU A 142 -25.03 1.31 -25.21
N ARG A 143 -24.04 1.80 -25.97
CA ARG A 143 -24.20 2.76 -27.10
C ARG A 143 -25.00 4.03 -26.75
N LYS A 144 -24.96 4.49 -25.50
CA LYS A 144 -25.83 5.59 -25.01
C LYS A 144 -25.38 7.00 -25.39
N SER A 145 -24.17 7.21 -25.95
CA SER A 145 -23.64 8.55 -26.23
C SER A 145 -22.65 8.62 -27.41
N CYS A 146 -22.10 9.81 -27.69
CA CYS A 146 -21.08 10.05 -28.73
C CYS A 146 -19.80 9.22 -28.48
N LEU A 147 -19.68 8.11 -29.21
CA LEU A 147 -18.60 7.12 -29.13
C LEU A 147 -17.19 7.76 -29.20
N SER A 148 -17.01 8.79 -30.03
CA SER A 148 -15.72 9.49 -30.17
C SER A 148 -15.31 10.18 -28.88
N THR A 149 -16.21 10.95 -28.25
CA THR A 149 -15.93 11.66 -27.00
C THR A 149 -15.66 10.71 -25.84
N LEU A 150 -16.36 9.58 -25.76
CA LEU A 150 -16.08 8.56 -24.75
C LEU A 150 -14.72 7.89 -24.95
N LYS A 151 -14.35 7.60 -26.20
CA LYS A 151 -13.04 7.02 -26.53
C LYS A 151 -11.89 7.97 -26.19
N ASP A 152 -12.05 9.27 -26.46
CA ASP A 152 -11.04 10.27 -26.10
C ASP A 152 -10.87 10.36 -24.57
N MET A 153 -11.98 10.37 -23.82
CA MET A 153 -11.93 10.34 -22.35
C MET A 153 -11.30 9.05 -21.82
N TYR A 154 -11.61 7.90 -22.42
CA TYR A 154 -11.00 6.61 -22.05
C TYR A 154 -9.47 6.66 -22.17
N MET A 155 -8.96 7.14 -23.31
CA MET A 155 -7.52 7.26 -23.55
C MET A 155 -6.86 8.23 -22.56
N GLU A 156 -7.50 9.37 -22.28
CA GLU A 156 -6.99 10.37 -21.33
C GLU A 156 -6.95 9.80 -19.90
N ILE A 157 -7.92 8.98 -19.50
CA ILE A 157 -7.92 8.29 -18.19
C ILE A 157 -6.82 7.22 -18.13
N ILE A 158 -6.62 6.42 -19.18
CA ILE A 158 -5.52 5.46 -19.22
C ILE A 158 -4.16 6.15 -19.14
N GLU A 159 -4.00 7.28 -19.82
CA GLU A 159 -2.76 8.06 -19.73
C GLU A 159 -2.53 8.55 -18.30
N CYS A 160 -3.58 9.04 -17.63
CA CYS A 160 -3.50 9.40 -16.21
C CYS A 160 -3.13 8.20 -15.33
N LEU A 161 -3.75 7.04 -15.55
CA LEU A 161 -3.44 5.79 -14.83
C LEU A 161 -1.97 5.38 -15.00
N ASN A 162 -1.49 5.39 -16.23
CA ASN A 162 -0.10 5.07 -16.55
C ASN A 162 0.87 6.07 -15.90
N HIS A 163 0.53 7.36 -15.89
CA HIS A 163 1.35 8.38 -15.26
C HIS A 163 1.36 8.25 -13.72
N VAL A 164 0.23 7.90 -13.10
CA VAL A 164 0.13 7.60 -11.67
C VAL A 164 0.98 6.37 -11.32
N ASN A 165 0.83 5.28 -12.07
CA ASN A 165 1.53 4.02 -11.84
C ASN A 165 3.03 4.09 -12.15
N ARG A 166 3.45 4.85 -13.15
CA ARG A 166 4.87 4.92 -13.57
C ARG A 166 5.65 5.99 -12.83
N SER A 167 5.05 7.15 -12.59
CA SER A 167 5.77 8.34 -12.11
C SER A 167 5.49 8.63 -10.64
N ILE A 168 4.22 8.72 -10.27
CA ILE A 168 3.84 9.27 -8.96
C ILE A 168 3.97 8.23 -7.85
N TYR A 169 3.45 7.02 -8.06
CA TYR A 169 3.41 5.98 -7.02
C TYR A 169 4.21 4.72 -7.36
N GLY A 170 4.65 4.53 -8.61
CA GLY A 170 5.37 3.33 -9.03
C GLY A 170 6.63 3.03 -8.23
N MET A 171 7.54 4.01 -8.12
CA MET A 171 8.79 3.79 -7.41
C MET A 171 8.61 3.71 -5.88
N PRO A 172 7.79 4.56 -5.22
CA PRO A 172 7.53 4.44 -3.79
C PRO A 172 6.83 3.14 -3.39
N VAL A 173 5.87 2.67 -4.19
CA VAL A 173 5.14 1.42 -3.90
C VAL A 173 6.07 0.21 -4.07
N ILE A 174 6.89 0.18 -5.11
CA ILE A 174 7.82 -0.94 -5.34
C ILE A 174 8.97 -0.94 -4.33
N VAL A 175 9.62 0.21 -4.13
CA VAL A 175 10.84 0.30 -3.31
C VAL A 175 10.52 0.45 -1.83
N GLY A 176 9.52 1.26 -1.48
CA GLY A 176 9.21 1.56 -0.08
C GLY A 176 8.17 0.66 0.53
N PHE A 177 7.10 0.36 -0.21
CA PHE A 177 6.00 -0.43 0.35
C PHE A 177 6.28 -1.94 0.26
N ILE A 178 6.62 -2.48 -0.91
CA ILE A 178 6.86 -3.92 -1.05
C ILE A 178 8.13 -4.35 -0.30
N ALA A 179 9.27 -3.72 -0.58
CA ALA A 179 10.53 -4.13 0.05
C ALA A 179 10.53 -3.89 1.57
N GLY A 180 9.97 -2.76 2.04
CA GLY A 180 9.80 -2.48 3.46
C GLY A 180 8.85 -3.47 4.15
N THR A 181 7.69 -3.76 3.54
CA THR A 181 6.73 -4.72 4.12
C THR A 181 7.31 -6.14 4.19
N ILE A 182 8.06 -6.57 3.17
CA ILE A 182 8.73 -7.89 3.18
C ILE A 182 9.83 -7.91 4.25
N GLY A 183 10.65 -6.86 4.33
CA GLY A 183 11.69 -6.72 5.36
C GLY A 183 11.10 -6.81 6.77
N ASP A 184 10.01 -6.10 7.02
CA ASP A 184 9.32 -6.15 8.30
C ASP A 184 8.74 -7.52 8.63
N ILE A 185 8.13 -8.20 7.65
CA ILE A 185 7.64 -9.57 7.84
C ILE A 185 8.78 -10.50 8.25
N ILE A 186 9.95 -10.38 7.61
CA ILE A 186 11.14 -11.17 7.95
C ILE A 186 11.62 -10.84 9.36
N ILE A 187 11.67 -9.57 9.74
CA ILE A 187 12.06 -9.13 11.09
C ILE A 187 11.09 -9.66 12.14
N LEU A 188 9.77 -9.52 11.92
CA LEU A 188 8.72 -9.99 12.83
C LEU A 188 8.77 -11.50 13.04
N LEU A 189 8.96 -12.26 11.96
CA LEU A 189 9.11 -13.73 12.04
C LEU A 189 10.41 -14.09 12.77
N TYR A 190 11.50 -13.38 12.51
CA TYR A 190 12.77 -13.66 13.14
C TYR A 190 12.73 -13.39 14.65
N SER A 191 12.28 -12.20 15.06
CA SER A 191 12.33 -11.74 16.45
C SER A 191 11.24 -12.35 17.35
N ASN A 192 10.08 -12.73 16.79
CA ASN A 192 8.96 -13.23 17.60
C ASN A 192 8.70 -14.74 17.44
N LEU A 193 9.12 -15.38 16.34
CA LEU A 193 8.86 -16.80 16.09
C LEU A 193 10.13 -17.67 16.17
N LEU A 194 11.23 -17.23 15.55
CA LEU A 194 12.45 -18.03 15.43
C LEU A 194 13.40 -17.87 16.63
N PHE A 195 13.58 -16.64 17.11
CA PHE A 195 14.48 -16.32 18.23
C PHE A 195 13.81 -15.32 19.19
N PRO A 196 12.74 -15.74 19.90
CA PRO A 196 12.09 -14.87 20.88
C PRO A 196 13.07 -14.51 22.00
N GLU A 197 13.22 -13.23 22.31
CA GLU A 197 13.96 -12.79 23.50
C GLU A 197 13.22 -13.25 24.76
N ASP A 198 13.94 -13.85 25.71
CA ASP A 198 13.39 -14.41 26.97
C ASP A 198 12.61 -13.38 27.82
N SER A 199 12.76 -12.07 27.55
CA SER A 199 12.05 -10.97 28.22
C SER A 199 10.68 -10.59 27.62
N ILE A 200 10.25 -11.19 26.51
CA ILE A 200 9.05 -10.78 25.72
C ILE A 200 7.97 -11.89 25.72
N ASN A 201 7.99 -12.79 26.69
CA ASN A 201 7.10 -13.96 26.72
C ASN A 201 5.71 -13.66 27.31
N ASP A 202 5.14 -12.50 26.99
CA ASP A 202 3.78 -12.13 27.39
C ASP A 202 2.81 -12.36 26.22
N ILE A 203 1.68 -13.01 26.48
CA ILE A 203 0.67 -13.38 25.46
C ILE A 203 0.26 -12.14 24.63
N TYR A 204 0.26 -10.97 25.27
CA TYR A 204 -0.05 -9.70 24.64
C TYR A 204 0.90 -9.35 23.47
N HIS A 205 2.21 -9.57 23.63
CA HIS A 205 3.20 -9.26 22.59
C HIS A 205 3.06 -10.18 21.37
N ILE A 206 2.80 -11.47 21.60
CA ILE A 206 2.57 -12.44 20.53
C ILE A 206 1.30 -12.11 19.75
N VAL A 207 0.21 -11.75 20.45
CA VAL A 207 -1.05 -11.35 19.80
C VAL A 207 -0.84 -10.09 18.95
N LEU A 208 -0.13 -9.09 19.47
CA LEU A 208 0.13 -7.84 18.75
C LEU A 208 1.02 -8.06 17.52
N ALA A 209 2.10 -8.84 17.64
CA ALA A 209 2.96 -9.23 16.51
C ALA A 209 2.18 -10.01 15.45
N THR A 210 1.24 -10.87 15.85
CA THR A 210 0.38 -11.62 14.94
C THR A 210 -0.56 -10.69 14.17
N ILE A 211 -1.18 -9.72 14.86
CA ILE A 211 -2.04 -8.70 14.22
C ILE A 211 -1.23 -7.87 13.22
N GLU A 212 -0.02 -7.45 13.61
CA GLU A 212 0.86 -6.67 12.74
C GLU A 212 1.24 -7.43 11.46
N LEU A 213 1.60 -8.71 11.60
CA LEU A 213 1.91 -9.58 10.47
C LEU A 213 0.68 -9.77 9.55
N LEU A 214 -0.52 -9.96 10.10
CA LEU A 214 -1.75 -10.07 9.34
C LEU A 214 -2.06 -8.79 8.55
N VAL A 215 -1.85 -7.62 9.15
CA VAL A 215 -2.04 -6.32 8.49
C VAL A 215 -1.06 -6.16 7.33
N LYS A 216 0.22 -6.49 7.53
CA LYS A 216 1.25 -6.43 6.48
C LYS A 216 0.95 -7.38 5.31
N ILE A 217 0.45 -8.59 5.59
CA ILE A 217 0.02 -9.53 4.55
C ILE A 217 -1.23 -9.02 3.82
N ALA A 218 -2.22 -8.49 4.55
CA ALA A 218 -3.44 -7.93 3.96
C ALA A 218 -3.12 -6.76 3.01
N ASN A 219 -2.18 -5.89 3.40
CA ASN A 219 -1.65 -4.80 2.58
C ASN A 219 -1.10 -5.31 1.23
N LEU A 220 -0.30 -6.38 1.23
CA LEU A 220 0.23 -6.99 0.00
C LEU A 220 -0.89 -7.59 -0.87
N ILE A 221 -1.86 -8.27 -0.26
CA ILE A 221 -3.01 -8.84 -0.97
C ILE A 221 -3.85 -7.74 -1.62
N VAL A 222 -4.11 -6.64 -0.92
CA VAL A 222 -4.86 -5.49 -1.44
C VAL A 222 -4.13 -4.87 -2.63
N LEU A 223 -2.81 -4.66 -2.50
CA LEU A 223 -1.99 -4.13 -3.59
C LEU A 223 -2.03 -5.04 -4.82
N TYR A 224 -1.83 -6.34 -4.63
CA TYR A 224 -1.90 -7.33 -5.71
C TYR A 224 -3.30 -7.36 -6.37
N GLY A 225 -4.36 -7.39 -5.55
CA GLY A 225 -5.74 -7.41 -6.03
C GLY A 225 -6.05 -6.19 -6.89
N ILE A 226 -5.67 -5.00 -6.47
CA ILE A 226 -5.88 -3.77 -7.24
C ILE A 226 -5.07 -3.78 -8.54
N GLY A 227 -3.83 -4.26 -8.52
CA GLY A 227 -3.03 -4.46 -9.73
C GLY A 227 -3.74 -5.38 -10.72
N HIS A 228 -4.24 -6.52 -10.25
CA HIS A 228 -4.95 -7.48 -11.07
C HIS A 228 -6.26 -6.92 -11.65
N PHE A 229 -7.06 -6.20 -10.85
CA PHE A 229 -8.27 -5.54 -11.34
C PHE A 229 -7.96 -4.43 -12.35
N THR A 230 -6.84 -3.72 -12.16
CA THR A 230 -6.40 -2.69 -13.08
C THR A 230 -6.06 -3.27 -14.45
N GLU A 231 -5.31 -4.36 -14.48
CA GLU A 231 -4.98 -5.06 -15.72
C GLU A 231 -6.25 -5.54 -16.44
N GLN A 232 -7.18 -6.16 -15.71
CA GLN A 232 -8.44 -6.64 -16.30
C GLN A 232 -9.30 -5.55 -16.94
N GLU A 233 -9.34 -4.33 -16.38
CA GLU A 233 -10.17 -3.24 -16.93
C GLU A 233 -9.46 -2.44 -18.03
N VAL A 234 -8.12 -2.39 -18.04
CA VAL A 234 -7.35 -1.71 -19.11
C VAL A 234 -7.31 -2.53 -20.40
N PHE A 235 -7.24 -3.86 -20.30
CA PHE A 235 -7.18 -4.77 -21.45
C PHE A 235 -8.55 -5.33 -21.89
N LYS A 236 -9.64 -4.72 -21.41
CA LYS A 236 -11.02 -5.09 -21.73
C LYS A 236 -11.52 -4.40 -23.00
#